data_AF-A0ABD0BIF7-F1
#
_entry.id   AF-A0ABD0BIF7-F1
#
_cell.length_a   1.000
_cell.length_b   1.000
_cell.length_c   1.000
_cell.angle_alpha   90.00
_cell.angle_beta   90.00
_cell.angle_gamma   90.00
#
_symmetry.space_group_name_H-M   'P 1'
#
loop_
_entity.id
_entity.type
_entity.pdbx_description
1 polymer ?
#
loop_
_entity_poly.entity_id
_entity_poly.type
_entity_poly.pdbx_seq_one_letter_code
_entity_poly.pdbx_strand_id
1 'polypeptide(L)' 'METSKITEWTFFEEVPIPGDVVGVLVQGEQDYAAYKTLRDSAIFTSKCLIVRDA' A
#
# COMPACT_ATOMS: atom_id res chain seq x y z
N MET A 1 -7.92 -10.48 -24.69
CA MET A 1 -8.07 -9.67 -23.47
C MET A 1 -8.11 -10.62 -22.30
N GLU A 2 -6.96 -11.08 -21.80
CA GLU A 2 -6.91 -12.05 -20.67
C GLU A 2 -5.83 -11.70 -19.64
N THR A 3 -4.83 -10.89 -19.99
CA THR A 3 -3.75 -10.49 -19.07
C THR A 3 -4.07 -9.26 -18.20
N SER A 4 -5.08 -8.45 -18.56
CA SER A 4 -5.36 -7.19 -17.85
C SER A 4 -5.84 -7.36 -16.41
N LYS A 5 -6.49 -8.49 -16.07
CA LYS A 5 -7.05 -8.72 -14.72
C LYS A 5 -6.00 -9.01 -13.65
N ILE A 6 -4.81 -9.49 -14.05
CA ILE A 6 -3.75 -9.87 -13.09
C ILE A 6 -3.03 -8.62 -12.55
N THR A 7 -3.12 -7.50 -13.28
CA THR A 7 -2.49 -6.22 -12.91
C THR A 7 -3.47 -5.20 -12.30
N GLU A 8 -4.71 -5.60 -12.00
CA GLU A 8 -5.67 -4.72 -11.36
C GLU A 8 -5.40 -4.62 -9.86
N TRP A 9 -5.26 -3.39 -9.37
CA TRP A 9 -5.12 -3.07 -7.95
C TRP A 9 -6.46 -2.56 -7.44
N THR A 10 -7.07 -3.31 -6.51
CA THR A 10 -8.32 -2.92 -5.84
C THR A 10 -8.03 -2.54 -4.40
N PHE A 11 -8.44 -1.33 -4.02
CA PHE A 11 -8.41 -0.83 -2.65
C PHE A 11 -9.83 -0.92 -2.07
N PHE A 12 -10.00 -1.66 -0.97
CA PHE A 12 -11.32 -1.95 -0.42
C PHE A 12 -11.81 -0.89 0.56
N GLU A 13 -11.11 -0.73 1.68
CA GLU A 13 -11.43 0.19 2.76
C GLU A 13 -10.14 0.77 3.34
N GLU A 14 -10.22 2.00 3.86
CA GLU A 14 -9.10 2.61 4.58
C GLU A 14 -8.91 1.89 5.92
N VAL A 15 -7.65 1.60 6.25
CA VAL A 15 -7.24 0.91 7.47
C VAL A 15 -6.18 1.75 8.19
N PRO A 16 -5.96 1.53 9.50
CA PRO A 16 -4.84 2.14 10.19
C PRO A 16 -3.52 1.81 9.50
N ILE A 17 -2.61 2.79 9.43
CA ILE A 17 -1.31 2.61 8.83
C ILE A 17 -0.50 1.58 9.65
N PRO A 18 0.00 0.49 9.03
CA PRO A 18 0.77 -0.54 9.74
C PRO A 18 2.04 0.03 10.37
N GLY A 19 2.28 -0.27 11.64
CA GLY A 19 3.44 0.28 12.36
C GLY A 19 4.80 -0.14 11.80
N ASP A 20 4.87 -1.28 11.11
CA ASP A 20 6.09 -1.75 10.45
C ASP A 20 6.48 -0.92 9.21
N VAL A 21 5.58 -0.08 8.67
CA VAL A 21 5.92 0.79 7.53
C VAL A 21 7.01 1.80 7.86
N VAL A 22 7.08 2.25 9.12
CA VAL A 22 8.05 3.26 9.58
C VAL A 22 9.49 2.80 9.35
N GLY A 23 9.75 1.49 9.41
CA GLY A 23 11.08 0.91 9.19
C GLY A 23 11.55 0.92 7.74
N VAL A 24 10.66 1.16 6.77
CA VAL A 24 10.98 1.15 5.33
C VAL A 24 10.89 2.52 4.66
N LEU A 25 10.36 3.54 5.36
CA LEU A 25 10.33 4.90 4.86
C LEU A 25 11.74 5.48 4.73
N VAL A 26 12.02 6.17 3.63
CA VAL A 26 13.29 6.90 3.50
C VAL A 26 13.20 8.27 4.19
N GLN A 27 14.35 8.91 4.44
CA GLN A 27 14.37 10.22 5.11
C GLN A 27 13.44 11.25 4.42
N GLY A 28 12.59 11.89 5.23
CA GLY A 28 11.62 12.90 4.78
C GLY A 28 10.44 12.35 3.96
N GLU A 29 10.29 11.03 3.87
CA GLU A 29 9.07 10.41 3.37
C GLU A 29 7.99 10.39 4.46
N GLN A 30 6.74 10.64 4.08
CA GLN A 30 5.60 10.69 4.98
C GLN A 30 4.52 9.74 4.47
N ASP A 31 3.98 8.91 5.35
CA ASP A 31 2.80 8.08 5.13
C ASP A 31 1.51 8.90 5.28
N TYR A 32 0.55 8.67 4.38
CA TYR A 32 -0.71 9.43 4.35
C TYR A 32 -1.94 8.56 4.62
N ALA A 33 -2.00 7.38 4.00
CA ALA A 33 -3.15 6.49 4.12
C ALA A 33 -2.75 5.04 3.83
N ALA A 34 -3.48 4.10 4.42
CA ALA A 34 -3.35 2.68 4.12
C ALA A 34 -4.72 2.11 3.72
N TYR A 35 -4.73 1.22 2.73
CA TYR A 35 -5.95 0.55 2.27
C TYR A 35 -5.77 -0.95 2.30
N LYS A 36 -6.83 -1.65 2.71
CA LYS A 36 -6.90 -3.10 2.55
C LYS A 36 -6.93 -3.45 1.06
N THR A 37 -6.14 -4.45 0.67
CA THR A 37 -6.09 -4.96 -0.71
C THR A 37 -6.38 -6.46 -0.74
N LEU A 38 -6.29 -7.07 -1.92
CA LEU A 38 -6.41 -8.53 -2.07
C LEU A 38 -5.22 -9.29 -1.48
N ARG A 39 -4.05 -8.66 -1.32
CA ARG A 39 -2.84 -9.30 -0.79
C ARG A 39 -2.75 -9.10 0.73
N ASP A 40 -2.69 -7.85 1.16
CA ASP A 40 -2.83 -7.47 2.57
C ASP A 40 -3.18 -5.98 2.66
N SER A 41 -2.21 -5.09 2.45
CA SER A 41 -2.40 -3.65 2.53
C SER A 41 -1.51 -2.87 1.56
N ALA A 42 -1.97 -1.69 1.16
CA ALA A 42 -1.21 -0.75 0.35
C ALA A 42 -1.16 0.60 1.04
N ILE A 43 0.05 1.15 1.20
CA ILE A 43 0.32 2.39 1.93
C ILE A 43 0.74 3.47 0.92
N PHE A 44 -0.01 4.55 0.88
CA PHE A 44 0.32 5.74 0.10
C PHE A 44 1.24 6.64 0.91
N THR A 45 2.39 6.96 0.34
CA THR A 45 3.36 7.89 0.91
C THR A 45 3.57 9.10 0.00
N SER A 46 4.35 10.07 0.47
CA SER A 46 4.78 11.22 -0.34
C SER A 46 5.69 10.87 -1.51
N LYS A 47 6.22 9.64 -1.58
CA LYS A 47 7.20 9.24 -2.60
C LYS A 47 6.80 8.00 -3.39
N CYS A 48 5.99 7.10 -2.83
CA CYS A 48 5.62 5.86 -3.50
C CYS A 48 4.31 5.25 -2.97
N LEU A 49 3.90 4.16 -3.62
CA LEU A 49 2.91 3.22 -3.11
C LEU A 49 3.68 2.00 -2.58
N ILE A 50 3.61 1.74 -1.28
CA ILE A 50 4.20 0.56 -0.66
C ILE A 50 3.14 -0.54 -0.66
N VAL A 51 3.46 -1.68 -1.28
CA VAL A 51 2.62 -2.88 -1.23
C VAL A 51 3.17 -3.78 -0.14
N ARG A 52 2.37 -4.02 0.89
CA ARG A 52 2.68 -4.91 1.99
C ARG A 52 1.97 -6.24 1.76
N ASP A 53 2.71 -7.32 1.97
CA ASP A 53 2.25 -8.71 1.92
C ASP A 53 2.80 -9.35 3.20
N ALA A 54 1.94 -9.62 4.18
CA ALA A 54 2.31 -9.99 5.55
C ALA A 54 2.02 -11.46 5.86
#